data_AF-A0A7J7S9N3-F1
#
_entry.id   AF-A0A7J7S9N3-F1
#
_cell.length_a   1.000
_cell.length_b   1.000
_cell.length_c   1.000
_cell.angle_alpha   90.00
_cell.angle_beta   90.00
_cell.angle_gamma   90.00
#
_symmetry.space_group_name_H-M   'P 1'
#
loop_
_entity.id
_entity.type
_entity.pdbx_description
1 polymer ?
#
loop_
_entity_poly.entity_id
_entity_poly.type
_entity_poly.pdbx_seq_one_letter_code
_entity_poly.pdbx_strand_id
1 'polypeptide(L)'
;MAATSAAAAEVSEEPAPETKALAAARERSNRFLSGLELVKQGAEARVFRGRFQGRAAMVKHRFPKGYRHPALEARLSRRRTVQEARALLRCRRAGKGYLPQLSFLWTMLLTVYTWKKLKPQ
;
A
#
# COMPACT_ATOMS: atom_id res chain seq x y z
N MET A 1 -27.54 49.18 -8.20
CA MET A 1 -26.51 48.77 -7.22
C MET A 1 -25.91 47.47 -7.72
N ALA A 2 -24.75 47.56 -8.37
CA ALA A 2 -24.12 46.47 -9.12
C ALA A 2 -23.44 45.47 -8.16
N ALA A 3 -23.59 44.18 -8.47
CA ALA A 3 -22.86 43.09 -7.84
C ALA A 3 -21.38 43.16 -8.24
N THR A 4 -20.48 43.16 -7.27
CA THR A 4 -19.05 42.96 -7.50
C THR A 4 -18.64 41.56 -7.03
N SER A 5 -18.35 40.71 -8.01
CA SER A 5 -17.74 39.40 -7.88
C SER A 5 -16.28 39.55 -7.42
N ALA A 6 -15.95 39.01 -6.26
CA ALA A 6 -14.56 38.69 -5.93
C ALA A 6 -14.24 37.33 -6.58
N ALA A 7 -13.75 37.38 -7.82
CA ALA A 7 -13.15 36.24 -8.48
C ALA A 7 -11.93 35.80 -7.65
N ALA A 8 -12.07 34.68 -6.94
CA ALA A 8 -10.95 33.97 -6.36
C ALA A 8 -10.02 33.59 -7.52
N ALA A 9 -8.84 34.20 -7.54
CA ALA A 9 -7.79 33.85 -8.46
C ALA A 9 -7.45 32.37 -8.27
N GLU A 10 -7.90 31.54 -9.21
CA GLU A 10 -7.39 30.19 -9.36
C GLU A 10 -5.92 30.29 -9.78
N VAL A 11 -5.03 30.15 -8.79
CA VAL A 11 -3.64 29.83 -9.07
C VAL A 11 -3.64 28.43 -9.67
N SER A 12 -3.65 28.38 -11.00
CA SER A 12 -3.42 27.17 -11.80
C SER A 12 -1.95 26.78 -11.70
N GLU A 13 -1.54 26.38 -10.49
CA GLU A 13 -0.27 25.71 -10.28
C GLU A 13 -0.38 24.32 -10.89
N GLU A 14 0.16 24.17 -12.11
CA GLU A 14 0.49 22.89 -12.72
C GLU A 14 1.03 21.97 -11.62
N PRO A 15 0.33 20.87 -11.27
CA PRO A 15 0.72 20.07 -10.13
C PRO A 15 2.14 19.55 -10.40
N ALA A 16 3.07 19.90 -9.51
CA ALA A 16 4.48 19.54 -9.61
C ALA A 16 4.62 18.07 -10.06
N PRO A 17 5.59 17.71 -10.92
CA PRO A 17 5.68 16.38 -11.55
C PRO A 17 5.61 15.23 -10.54
N GLU A 18 6.09 15.45 -9.33
CA GLU A 18 6.04 14.50 -8.21
C GLU A 18 4.61 14.17 -7.76
N THR A 19 3.70 15.16 -7.76
CA THR A 19 2.30 14.98 -7.36
C THR A 19 1.50 14.22 -8.42
N LYS A 20 1.75 14.50 -9.71
CA LYS A 20 1.20 13.72 -10.84
C LYS A 20 1.67 12.25 -10.79
N ALA A 21 2.96 12.02 -10.50
CA ALA A 21 3.50 10.67 -10.36
C ALA A 21 2.90 9.89 -9.18
N LEU A 22 2.69 10.55 -8.03
CA LEU A 22 2.03 9.98 -6.86
C LEU A 22 0.57 9.62 -7.16
N ALA A 23 -0.16 10.51 -7.83
CA ALA A 23 -1.54 10.27 -8.24
C ALA A 23 -1.64 9.06 -9.19
N ALA A 24 -0.76 8.94 -10.18
CA ALA A 24 -0.69 7.78 -11.07
C ALA A 24 -0.38 6.48 -10.32
N ALA A 25 0.52 6.52 -9.32
CA ALA A 25 0.84 5.36 -8.49
C ALA A 25 -0.34 4.93 -7.58
N ARG A 26 -1.08 5.91 -7.05
CA ARG A 26 -2.30 5.66 -6.28
C ARG A 26 -3.38 5.03 -7.16
N GLU A 27 -3.56 5.53 -8.38
CA GLU A 27 -4.54 5.00 -9.31
C GLU A 27 -4.23 3.55 -9.71
N ARG A 28 -2.97 3.25 -10.02
CA ARG A 28 -2.53 1.86 -10.28
C ARG A 28 -2.83 0.94 -9.09
N SER A 29 -2.58 1.43 -7.87
CA SER A 29 -2.86 0.68 -6.65
C SER A 29 -4.38 0.47 -6.47
N ASN A 30 -5.19 1.51 -6.64
CA ASN A 30 -6.65 1.42 -6.54
C ASN A 30 -7.23 0.44 -7.56
N ARG A 31 -6.76 0.48 -8.81
CA ARG A 31 -7.18 -0.46 -9.86
C ARG A 31 -6.85 -1.91 -9.49
N PHE A 32 -5.69 -2.16 -8.88
CA PHE A 32 -5.34 -3.50 -8.41
C PHE A 32 -6.19 -3.94 -7.21
N LEU A 33 -6.53 -3.02 -6.31
CA LEU A 33 -7.26 -3.31 -5.08
C LEU A 33 -8.78 -3.42 -5.28
N SER A 34 -9.35 -2.85 -6.35
CA SER A 34 -10.82 -2.83 -6.57
C SER A 34 -11.45 -4.21 -6.73
N GLY A 35 -10.69 -5.19 -7.25
CA GLY A 35 -11.12 -6.58 -7.37
C GLY A 35 -10.85 -7.45 -6.13
N LEU A 36 -10.38 -6.87 -5.02
CA LEU A 36 -10.04 -7.60 -3.80
C LEU A 36 -11.04 -7.30 -2.69
N GLU A 37 -11.24 -8.29 -1.82
CA GLU A 37 -12.14 -8.16 -0.67
C GLU A 37 -11.43 -7.48 0.49
N LEU A 38 -11.96 -6.36 0.99
CA LEU A 38 -11.41 -5.69 2.18
C LEU A 38 -11.68 -6.54 3.42
N VAL A 39 -10.61 -6.99 4.09
CA VAL A 39 -10.72 -7.76 5.34
C VAL A 39 -10.73 -6.84 6.55
N LYS A 40 -9.79 -5.88 6.59
CA LYS A 40 -9.65 -4.97 7.73
C LYS A 40 -9.01 -3.66 7.33
N GLN A 41 -9.53 -2.56 7.86
CA GLN A 41 -8.92 -1.24 7.79
C GLN A 41 -8.24 -0.91 9.13
N GLY A 42 -6.95 -0.58 9.11
CA GLY A 42 -6.22 -0.06 10.25
C GLY A 42 -5.75 1.38 10.02
N ALA A 43 -5.12 1.97 11.04
CA ALA A 43 -4.63 3.35 10.98
C ALA A 43 -3.51 3.55 9.95
N GLU A 44 -2.66 2.53 9.73
CA GLU A 44 -1.52 2.62 8.81
C GLU A 44 -1.71 1.88 7.49
N ALA A 45 -2.61 0.90 7.43
CA ALA A 45 -2.75 0.02 6.28
C ALA A 45 -4.15 -0.59 6.20
N ARG A 46 -4.57 -0.89 4.97
CA ARG A 46 -5.73 -1.72 4.65
C ARG A 46 -5.25 -3.12 4.27
N VAL A 47 -5.95 -4.15 4.74
CA VAL A 47 -5.66 -5.55 4.43
C VAL A 47 -6.79 -6.09 3.59
N PHE A 48 -6.45 -6.66 2.44
CA PHE A 48 -7.36 -7.26 1.49
C PHE A 48 -7.09 -8.76 1.34
N ARG A 49 -8.12 -9.51 0.98
CA ARG A 49 -8.08 -10.93 0.62
C ARG A 49 -8.36 -11.06 -0.87
N GLY A 50 -7.62 -11.92 -1.54
CA GLY A 50 -7.91 -12.27 -2.92
C GLY A 50 -6.96 -13.34 -3.44
N ARG A 51 -6.75 -13.32 -4.76
CA ARG A 51 -5.84 -14.25 -5.45
C ARG A 51 -4.71 -13.48 -6.10
N PHE A 52 -3.49 -13.95 -5.90
CA PHE A 52 -2.30 -13.43 -6.56
C PHE A 52 -1.58 -14.59 -7.26
N GLN A 53 -1.35 -14.46 -8.57
CA GLN A 53 -0.78 -15.52 -9.42
C GLN A 53 -1.48 -16.88 -9.24
N GLY A 54 -2.82 -16.87 -9.21
CA GLY A 54 -3.65 -18.07 -9.04
C GLY A 54 -3.67 -18.67 -7.62
N ARG A 55 -2.95 -18.09 -6.65
CA ARG A 55 -2.89 -18.57 -5.26
C ARG A 55 -3.62 -17.63 -4.31
N ALA A 56 -4.20 -18.18 -3.24
CA ALA A 56 -4.79 -17.37 -2.18
C ALA A 56 -3.72 -16.46 -1.54
N ALA A 57 -4.02 -15.17 -1.47
CA ALA A 57 -3.11 -14.15 -0.97
C ALA A 57 -3.84 -13.09 -0.14
N MET A 58 -3.10 -12.53 0.82
CA MET A 58 -3.47 -11.32 1.54
C MET A 58 -2.61 -10.17 1.05
N VAL A 59 -3.24 -9.05 0.73
CA VAL A 59 -2.58 -7.83 0.27
C VAL A 59 -2.67 -6.79 1.37
N LYS A 60 -1.52 -6.31 1.85
CA LYS A 60 -1.43 -5.20 2.81
C LYS A 60 -1.05 -3.94 2.04
N HIS A 61 -2.01 -3.03 1.90
CA HIS A 61 -1.83 -1.74 1.26
C HIS A 61 -1.59 -0.65 2.31
N ARG A 62 -0.43 0.01 2.25
CA ARG A 62 -0.10 1.18 3.06
C ARG A 62 -0.46 2.43 2.26
N PHE A 63 -1.16 3.37 2.88
CA PHE A 63 -1.55 4.63 2.25
C PHE A 63 -0.68 5.79 2.77
N PRO A 64 -0.22 6.70 1.91
CA PRO A 64 0.60 7.83 2.33
C PRO A 64 -0.22 8.76 3.22
N LYS A 65 0.44 9.37 4.20
CA LYS A 65 -0.17 10.36 5.08
C LYS A 65 0.17 11.75 4.54
N GLY A 66 -0.84 12.56 4.25
CA GLY A 66 -0.67 13.88 3.60
C GLY A 66 0.14 14.90 4.39
N TYR A 67 0.38 14.67 5.68
CA TYR A 67 1.20 15.55 6.52
C TYR A 67 2.71 15.26 6.45
N ARG A 68 3.15 14.20 5.77
CA ARG A 68 4.58 13.82 5.72
C ARG A 68 5.20 14.24 4.39
N HIS A 69 6.41 14.75 4.46
CA HIS A 69 7.20 15.04 3.26
C HIS A 69 7.36 13.76 2.40
N PRO A 70 7.14 13.81 1.07
CA PRO A 70 7.13 12.63 0.21
C PRO A 70 8.46 11.86 0.25
N ALA A 71 9.60 12.54 0.25
CA ALA A 71 10.92 11.89 0.39
C ALA A 71 11.10 11.16 1.74
N LEU A 72 10.52 11.67 2.82
CA LEU A 72 10.57 11.03 4.14
C LEU A 72 9.66 9.81 4.18
N GLU A 73 8.44 9.93 3.65
CA GLU A 73 7.50 8.82 3.48
C GLU A 73 8.17 7.70 2.67
N ALA A 74 8.84 8.07 1.57
CA ALA A 74 9.57 7.17 0.69
C ALA A 74 10.66 6.36 1.43
N ARG A 75 11.40 7.02 2.33
CA ARG A 75 12.44 6.36 3.13
C ARG A 75 11.82 5.47 4.22
N LEU A 76 10.79 5.96 4.90
CA LEU A 76 10.17 5.28 6.03
C LEU A 76 9.44 4.02 5.60
N SER A 77 8.61 4.10 4.57
CA SER A 77 7.84 2.97 4.08
C SER A 77 8.77 1.90 3.49
N ARG A 78 9.86 2.26 2.79
CA ARG A 78 10.90 1.29 2.37
C ARG A 78 11.54 0.56 3.56
N ARG A 79 11.99 1.31 4.59
CA ARG A 79 12.65 0.73 5.77
C ARG A 79 11.71 -0.22 6.51
N ARG A 80 10.45 0.19 6.73
CA ARG A 80 9.43 -0.63 7.40
C ARG A 80 9.14 -1.92 6.62
N THR A 81 8.95 -1.84 5.31
CA THR A 81 8.68 -3.02 4.48
C THR A 81 9.84 -4.03 4.51
N VAL A 82 11.09 -3.55 4.44
CA VAL A 82 12.27 -4.42 4.57
C VAL A 82 12.35 -5.07 5.95
N GLN A 83 12.06 -4.31 7.01
CA GLN A 83 12.06 -4.84 8.38
C GLN A 83 10.93 -5.88 8.59
N GLU A 84 9.73 -5.63 8.07
CA GLU A 84 8.62 -6.58 8.10
C GLU A 84 8.99 -7.89 7.39
N ALA A 85 9.54 -7.80 6.17
CA ALA A 85 9.98 -8.97 5.41
C ALA A 85 11.06 -9.77 6.15
N ARG A 86 12.06 -9.09 6.74
CA ARG A 86 13.12 -9.73 7.53
C ARG A 86 12.56 -10.38 8.79
N ALA A 87 11.63 -9.72 9.49
CA ALA A 87 10.99 -10.27 10.68
C ALA A 87 10.21 -11.55 10.36
N LEU A 88 9.41 -11.54 9.29
CA LEU A 88 8.66 -12.71 8.83
C LEU A 88 9.59 -13.86 8.45
N LEU A 89 10.70 -13.58 7.75
CA LEU A 89 11.68 -14.59 7.40
C LEU A 89 12.34 -15.21 8.63
N ARG A 90 12.72 -14.39 9.63
CA ARG A 90 13.28 -14.89 10.90
C ARG A 90 12.28 -15.77 11.63
N CYS A 91 11.03 -15.33 11.76
CA CYS A 91 10.00 -16.12 12.45
C CYS A 91 9.69 -17.43 11.72
N ARG A 92 9.77 -17.46 10.38
CA ARG A 92 9.62 -18.70 9.59
C ARG A 92 10.78 -19.66 9.80
N ARG A 93 12.03 -19.16 9.86
CA ARG A 93 13.21 -19.97 10.17
C ARG A 93 13.16 -20.55 11.58
N ALA A 94 12.54 -19.83 12.52
CA ALA A 94 12.32 -20.30 13.89
C ALA A 94 11.18 -21.34 14.04
N GLY A 95 10.70 -21.94 12.95
CA GLY A 95 9.76 -23.07 13.00
C GLY A 95 8.31 -22.72 13.33
N LYS A 96 7.92 -21.44 13.37
CA LYS A 96 6.52 -21.05 13.58
C LYS A 96 5.70 -21.30 12.30
N GLY A 97 5.15 -22.51 12.18
CA GLY A 97 4.58 -23.09 10.95
C GLY A 97 3.36 -22.39 10.34
N TYR A 98 2.77 -21.43 11.03
CA TYR A 98 1.57 -20.69 10.60
C TYR A 98 1.89 -19.28 10.06
N LEU A 99 3.09 -19.06 9.54
CA LEU A 99 3.46 -17.75 8.98
C LEU A 99 3.28 -17.69 7.45
N PRO A 100 2.76 -16.56 6.93
CA PRO A 100 2.65 -16.35 5.50
C PRO A 100 4.00 -16.49 4.79
N GLN A 101 4.00 -17.13 3.63
CA GLN A 101 5.09 -17.02 2.68
C GLN A 101 4.98 -15.65 2.00
N LEU A 102 5.98 -14.80 2.20
CA LEU A 102 6.12 -13.59 1.40
C LEU A 102 6.39 -13.99 -0.06
N SER A 103 5.52 -13.59 -0.97
CA SER A 103 5.66 -13.92 -2.40
C SER A 103 6.09 -12.72 -3.22
N PHE A 104 5.58 -11.52 -2.91
CA PHE A 104 5.82 -10.37 -3.77
C PHE A 104 5.81 -9.05 -3.01
N LEU A 105 6.82 -8.23 -3.30
CA LEU A 105 7.02 -6.91 -2.74
C LEU A 105 6.97 -5.89 -3.90
N TRP A 106 5.77 -5.54 -4.34
CA TRP A 106 5.60 -4.64 -5.48
C TRP A 106 5.44 -3.21 -4.98
N THR A 107 6.53 -2.47 -4.99
CA THR A 107 6.58 -1.04 -4.64
C THR A 107 6.16 -0.67 -3.21
N MET A 108 6.57 0.52 -2.81
CA MET A 108 6.50 1.06 -1.44
C MET A 108 5.15 1.01 -0.72
N LEU A 109 4.06 0.81 -1.45
CA LEU A 109 2.68 0.92 -0.94
C LEU A 109 1.94 -0.42 -0.89
N LEU A 110 2.52 -1.51 -1.39
CA LEU A 110 1.82 -2.80 -1.50
C LEU A 110 2.73 -3.98 -1.11
N THR A 111 2.30 -4.73 -0.09
CA THR A 111 2.95 -5.99 0.30
C THR A 111 1.98 -7.15 0.13
N VAL A 112 2.36 -8.15 -0.66
CA VAL A 112 1.53 -9.34 -0.92
C VAL A 112 2.09 -10.54 -0.15
N TYR A 113 1.26 -11.08 0.72
CA TYR A 113 1.52 -12.29 1.48
C TYR A 113 0.74 -13.43 0.87
N THR A 114 1.39 -14.53 0.52
CA THR A 114 0.70 -15.78 0.18
C THR A 114 0.69 -16.70 1.39
N TRP A 115 -0.44 -17.29 1.69
CA TRP A 115 -0.51 -18.32 2.72
C TRP A 115 -0.61 -19.67 2.02
N LYS A 116 0.35 -20.57 2.29
CA LYS A 116 0.21 -21.96 1.89
C LYS A 116 -0.49 -22.66 3.06
N LYS A 117 -1.74 -23.10 2.89
CA LYS A 117 -2.35 -24.04 3.84
C LYS A 117 -1.37 -25.22 3.95
N LEU A 118 -0.74 -25.40 5.10
CA LEU A 118 -0.15 -26.69 5.44
C LEU A 118 -1.34 -27.66 5.39
N LYS A 119 -1.26 -28.68 4.54
CA LYS A 119 -2.25 -29.76 4.56
C LYS A 119 -2.30 -30.28 6.00
N PRO A 120 -3.49 -30.44 6.63
CA PRO A 120 -3.57 -31.28 7.80
C PRO A 120 -3.12 -32.69 7.36
N GLN A 121 -2.13 -33.23 8.07
CA GLN A 121 -1.81 -34.66 8.01
C GLN A 121 -2.94 -35.41 8.72
#